data_AF-A0A3L8S053-F1
#
_entry.id   AF-A0A3L8S053-F1
#
_cell.length_a   1.000
_cell.length_b   1.000
_cell.length_c   1.000
_cell.angle_alpha   90.00
_cell.angle_beta   90.00
_cell.angle_gamma   90.00
#
_symmetry.space_group_name_H-M   'P 1'
#
loop_
_entity.id
_entity.type
_entity.pdbx_description
1 polymer ?
#
loop_
_entity_poly.entity_id
_entity_poly.type
_entity_poly.pdbx_seq_one_letter_code
_entity_poly.pdbx_strand_id
1 'polypeptide(L)'
;MLTFPEHGHGLRRHKRDWIIPPINCPENDKGPFPKQLAQIKSNKDKETKVFYSITGQGADTIPTGVFIIERETGWLEVTKPLDREEKDKYVLYSHAVLANGQPVEDPMEIIITVTDQNDNRPVFTQAVFHGSVLEGAKPGTSVLQVLATDADDAVNSNNGVVSYSILSQVPEKPKPGMFTINSSSGLVSVAEPGLVAEAVPEYTLEIQAADSGGYGLRATATARIRVQADGMSEVGKGTLTTHVLNTATGLPAAGLVVRLAQLQEPGPQWTELAQSHTDADGRCQPLLAPEQAKAGTYKLHFETAEYWQGLGDTSFYPFVEVIFIITDPAQKLHVPLLISPYSYTTYRGS
;
A
#
# COMPACT_ATOMS: atom_id res chain seq x y z
N MET A 1 -25.98 32.82 -14.50
CA MET A 1 -26.93 31.71 -14.27
C MET A 1 -26.43 30.52 -15.07
N LEU A 2 -26.24 29.37 -14.43
CA LEU A 2 -25.87 28.12 -15.12
C LEU A 2 -27.09 27.22 -15.26
N THR A 3 -27.23 26.59 -16.42
CA THR A 3 -28.31 25.64 -16.74
C THR A 3 -27.69 24.33 -17.24
N PHE A 4 -28.17 23.19 -16.69
CA PHE A 4 -27.72 21.85 -17.03
C PHE A 4 -28.79 21.11 -17.86
N PRO A 5 -28.41 20.20 -18.79
CA PRO A 5 -29.36 19.55 -19.68
C PRO A 5 -30.38 18.61 -18.99
N GLU A 6 -30.03 17.79 -17.99
CA GLU A 6 -30.98 16.95 -17.22
C GLU A 6 -30.51 16.62 -15.77
N HIS A 7 -31.49 16.56 -14.84
CA HIS A 7 -31.55 16.10 -13.43
C HIS A 7 -30.50 16.49 -12.34
N GLY A 8 -30.99 17.19 -11.30
CA GLY A 8 -30.67 16.87 -9.89
C GLY A 8 -29.92 17.92 -9.05
N HIS A 9 -28.98 18.68 -9.61
CA HIS A 9 -28.11 19.54 -8.81
C HIS A 9 -28.51 21.03 -8.92
N GLY A 10 -29.52 21.41 -8.13
CA GLY A 10 -29.93 22.81 -7.98
C GLY A 10 -28.86 23.66 -7.28
N LEU A 11 -28.68 24.89 -7.76
CA LEU A 11 -27.81 25.91 -7.17
C LEU A 11 -28.12 26.10 -5.68
N ARG A 12 -27.15 25.85 -4.78
CA ARG A 12 -27.29 26.12 -3.34
C ARG A 12 -26.69 27.47 -2.99
N ARG A 13 -27.53 28.37 -2.44
CA ARG A 13 -27.12 29.69 -1.97
C ARG A 13 -26.42 29.56 -0.61
N HIS A 14 -25.11 29.83 -0.55
CA HIS A 14 -24.39 30.00 0.72
C HIS A 14 -23.80 31.41 0.76
N LYS A 15 -24.34 32.26 1.67
CA LYS A 15 -23.92 33.64 1.96
C LYS A 15 -23.43 34.48 0.76
N ARG A 16 -24.35 35.27 0.20
CA ARG A 16 -24.17 36.42 -0.72
C ARG A 16 -23.49 36.18 -2.07
N ASP A 17 -22.77 35.09 -2.27
CA ASP A 17 -22.19 34.74 -3.58
C ASP A 17 -22.78 33.42 -4.11
N TRP A 18 -22.99 33.34 -5.42
CA TRP A 18 -23.43 32.12 -6.07
C TRP A 18 -22.23 31.18 -6.20
N ILE A 19 -22.10 30.21 -5.28
CA ILE A 19 -21.14 29.12 -5.46
C ILE A 19 -21.71 28.16 -6.50
N ILE A 20 -20.99 28.01 -7.61
CA ILE A 20 -21.37 27.12 -8.70
C ILE A 20 -20.93 25.71 -8.32
N PRO A 21 -21.84 24.71 -8.35
CA PRO A 21 -21.42 23.34 -8.14
C PRO A 21 -20.42 22.95 -9.23
N PRO A 22 -19.41 22.11 -8.91
CA PRO A 22 -18.51 21.57 -9.91
C PRO A 22 -19.28 20.94 -11.07
N ILE A 23 -18.81 21.15 -12.30
CA ILE A 23 -19.35 20.51 -13.48
C ILE A 23 -18.67 19.15 -13.59
N ASN A 24 -19.44 18.07 -13.50
CA ASN A 24 -18.91 16.72 -13.61
C ASN A 24 -18.89 16.29 -15.08
N CYS A 25 -17.75 15.77 -15.55
CA CYS A 25 -17.59 15.19 -16.87
C CYS A 25 -17.04 13.77 -16.72
N PRO A 26 -17.77 12.72 -17.12
CA PRO A 26 -17.22 11.37 -17.15
C PRO A 26 -15.96 11.30 -18.03
N GLU A 27 -14.95 10.60 -17.55
CA GLU A 27 -13.82 10.24 -18.40
C GLU A 27 -14.22 9.22 -19.47
N ASN A 28 -13.35 9.07 -20.47
CA ASN A 28 -13.49 8.11 -21.57
C ASN A 28 -14.85 8.16 -22.28
N ASP A 29 -15.54 9.30 -22.18
CA ASP A 29 -16.87 9.48 -22.72
C ASP A 29 -16.83 9.34 -24.25
N LYS A 30 -17.78 8.59 -24.79
CA LYS A 30 -17.79 8.23 -26.21
C LYS A 30 -18.43 9.33 -27.02
N GLY A 31 -17.83 9.69 -28.15
CA GLY A 31 -18.35 10.73 -29.04
C GLY A 31 -19.77 10.49 -29.59
N PRO A 32 -20.31 11.42 -30.39
CA PRO A 32 -19.58 12.48 -31.10
C PRO A 32 -19.21 13.67 -30.21
N PHE A 33 -18.11 14.34 -30.56
CA PHE A 33 -17.65 15.60 -29.97
C PHE A 33 -17.83 16.76 -30.96
N PRO A 34 -17.98 18.02 -30.49
CA PRO A 34 -17.99 18.43 -29.08
C PRO A 34 -19.28 18.05 -28.34
N LYS A 35 -19.21 17.91 -27.02
CA LYS A 35 -20.36 17.60 -26.15
C LYS A 35 -20.65 18.74 -25.20
N GLN A 36 -21.92 19.11 -25.08
CA GLN A 36 -22.39 20.16 -24.17
C GLN A 36 -22.34 19.68 -22.71
N LEU A 37 -21.65 20.45 -21.86
CA LEU A 37 -21.55 20.19 -20.42
C LEU A 37 -22.54 21.02 -19.63
N ALA A 38 -22.54 22.34 -19.88
CA ALA A 38 -23.42 23.29 -19.21
C ALA A 38 -23.58 24.53 -20.08
N GLN A 39 -24.66 25.28 -19.85
CA GLN A 39 -24.83 26.60 -20.44
C GLN A 39 -24.57 27.68 -19.41
N ILE A 40 -23.73 28.65 -19.75
CA ILE A 40 -23.43 29.83 -18.94
C ILE A 40 -24.18 31.01 -19.53
N LYS A 41 -24.94 31.72 -18.69
CA LYS A 41 -25.76 32.83 -19.14
C LYS A 41 -25.70 34.03 -18.20
N SER A 42 -25.40 35.21 -18.73
CA SER A 42 -25.54 36.48 -17.99
C SER A 42 -27.01 36.88 -17.90
N ASN A 43 -27.40 37.57 -16.83
CA ASN A 43 -28.74 38.14 -16.74
C ASN A 43 -28.96 39.31 -17.73
N LYS A 44 -27.87 39.97 -18.16
CA LYS A 44 -27.85 41.06 -19.13
C LYS A 44 -28.21 40.63 -20.55
N ASP A 45 -28.12 39.33 -20.83
CA ASP A 45 -28.52 38.73 -22.10
C ASP A 45 -30.03 38.90 -22.42
N LYS A 46 -30.84 39.32 -21.43
CA LYS A 46 -32.25 39.69 -21.64
C LYS A 46 -32.43 41.10 -22.22
N GLU A 47 -31.45 41.98 -22.02
CA GLU A 47 -31.51 43.40 -22.35
C GLU A 47 -30.65 43.72 -23.57
N THR A 48 -29.55 42.99 -23.75
CA THR A 48 -28.54 43.26 -24.78
C THR A 48 -27.84 41.96 -25.19
N LYS A 49 -27.26 41.93 -26.39
CA LYS A 49 -26.49 40.77 -26.85
C LYS A 49 -25.18 40.68 -26.09
N VAL A 50 -24.97 39.57 -25.41
CA VAL A 50 -23.74 39.26 -24.66
C VAL A 50 -22.93 38.21 -25.42
N PHE A 51 -21.60 38.36 -25.41
CA PHE A 51 -20.66 37.39 -25.96
C PHE A 51 -19.86 36.73 -24.84
N TYR A 52 -19.73 35.42 -24.90
CA TYR A 52 -19.07 34.60 -23.90
C TYR A 52 -17.70 34.12 -24.37
N SER A 53 -16.75 34.03 -23.44
CA SER A 53 -15.44 33.42 -23.66
C SER A 53 -14.94 32.75 -22.39
N ILE A 54 -14.00 31.82 -22.51
CA ILE A 54 -13.35 31.14 -21.38
C ILE A 54 -11.83 31.27 -21.48
N THR A 55 -11.17 31.30 -20.34
CA THR A 55 -9.71 31.30 -20.19
C THR A 55 -9.31 30.29 -19.11
N GLY A 56 -8.06 29.83 -19.11
CA GLY A 56 -7.52 28.90 -18.12
C GLY A 56 -7.07 27.58 -18.74
N GLN A 57 -6.71 26.65 -17.87
CA GLN A 57 -6.19 25.35 -18.26
C GLN A 57 -7.30 24.50 -18.89
N GLY A 58 -7.07 23.98 -20.10
CA GLY A 58 -8.12 23.33 -20.88
C GLY A 58 -8.72 24.23 -21.97
N ALA A 59 -8.56 25.56 -21.87
CA ALA A 59 -9.03 26.52 -22.86
C ALA A 59 -7.85 27.13 -23.64
N ASP A 60 -7.23 28.18 -23.09
CA ASP A 60 -6.10 28.92 -23.70
C ASP A 60 -4.74 28.57 -23.07
N THR A 61 -4.73 27.83 -21.95
CA THR A 61 -3.53 27.35 -21.26
C THR A 61 -3.43 25.82 -21.34
N ILE A 62 -2.22 25.28 -21.49
CA ILE A 62 -1.97 23.85 -21.74
C ILE A 62 -2.57 22.94 -20.64
N PRO A 63 -3.29 21.86 -21.01
CA PRO A 63 -3.63 21.47 -22.38
C PRO A 63 -4.67 22.43 -23.00
N THR A 64 -4.43 22.92 -24.22
CA THR A 64 -5.33 23.91 -24.86
C THR A 64 -6.44 23.24 -25.67
N GLY A 65 -7.57 23.93 -25.82
CA GLY A 65 -8.68 23.49 -26.67
C GLY A 65 -9.44 22.24 -26.21
N VAL A 66 -9.27 21.81 -24.96
CA VAL A 66 -10.04 20.72 -24.33
C VAL A 66 -11.50 21.15 -24.10
N PHE A 67 -11.69 22.40 -23.70
CA PHE A 67 -12.99 23.03 -23.51
C PHE A 67 -13.13 24.24 -24.42
N ILE A 68 -14.31 24.40 -25.00
CA ILE A 68 -14.69 25.57 -25.77
C ILE A 68 -16.02 26.11 -25.25
N ILE A 69 -16.27 27.39 -25.49
CA ILE A 69 -17.57 27.98 -25.23
C ILE A 69 -18.12 28.60 -26.50
N GLU A 70 -19.37 28.29 -26.82
CA GLU A 70 -20.06 28.91 -27.95
C GLU A 70 -20.34 30.37 -27.60
N ARG A 71 -19.84 31.27 -28.45
CA ARG A 71 -19.70 32.70 -28.13
C ARG A 71 -21.03 33.41 -27.91
N GLU A 72 -22.12 32.99 -28.56
CA GLU A 72 -23.39 33.72 -28.53
C GLU A 72 -24.42 33.12 -27.56
N THR A 73 -24.35 31.82 -27.32
CA THR A 73 -25.29 31.02 -26.53
C THR A 73 -24.72 30.65 -25.17
N GLY A 74 -23.40 30.69 -25.00
CA GLY A 74 -22.72 30.35 -23.75
C GLY A 74 -22.67 28.86 -23.44
N TRP A 75 -22.89 27.99 -24.43
CA TRP A 75 -22.72 26.55 -24.26
C TRP A 75 -21.24 26.21 -24.07
N LEU A 76 -20.90 25.72 -22.88
CA LEU A 76 -19.60 25.15 -22.57
C LEU A 76 -19.58 23.70 -23.05
N GLU A 77 -18.60 23.37 -23.86
CA GLU A 77 -18.49 22.06 -24.50
C GLU A 77 -17.09 21.47 -24.28
N VAL A 78 -17.04 20.14 -24.16
CA VAL A 78 -15.80 19.36 -24.19
C VAL A 78 -15.55 18.87 -25.61
N THR A 79 -14.32 18.95 -26.10
CA THR A 79 -13.98 18.69 -27.50
C THR A 79 -13.42 17.30 -27.77
N LYS A 80 -13.03 16.57 -26.72
CA LYS A 80 -12.42 15.24 -26.80
C LYS A 80 -12.70 14.43 -25.53
N PRO A 81 -12.48 13.10 -25.55
CA PRO A 81 -12.49 12.31 -24.32
C PRO A 81 -11.45 12.86 -23.33
N LEU A 82 -11.80 12.80 -22.04
CA LEU A 82 -10.91 13.11 -20.94
C LEU A 82 -10.44 11.81 -20.30
N ASP A 83 -9.30 11.86 -19.64
CA ASP A 83 -8.69 10.77 -18.87
C ASP A 83 -8.43 11.35 -17.47
N ARG A 84 -9.02 10.74 -16.45
CA ARG A 84 -8.93 11.21 -15.07
C ARG A 84 -7.54 10.93 -14.50
N GLU A 85 -6.91 9.81 -14.86
CA GLU A 85 -5.55 9.47 -14.45
C GLU A 85 -4.52 10.44 -15.03
N GLU A 86 -4.76 10.98 -16.24
CA GLU A 86 -3.98 12.09 -16.78
C GLU A 86 -4.29 13.39 -16.02
N LYS A 87 -5.58 13.72 -15.84
CA LYS A 87 -6.01 14.96 -15.20
C LYS A 87 -7.45 14.93 -14.69
N ASP A 88 -7.60 14.92 -13.38
CA ASP A 88 -8.89 14.83 -12.66
C ASP A 88 -9.69 16.14 -12.56
N LYS A 89 -9.04 17.30 -12.77
CA LYS A 89 -9.65 18.61 -12.53
C LYS A 89 -9.12 19.71 -13.45
N TYR A 90 -10.05 20.55 -13.89
CA TYR A 90 -9.78 21.77 -14.64
C TYR A 90 -10.41 22.99 -13.95
N VAL A 91 -9.68 24.11 -13.98
CA VAL A 91 -10.16 25.39 -13.47
C VAL A 91 -10.12 26.38 -14.62
N LEU A 92 -11.31 26.89 -14.97
CA LEU A 92 -11.53 27.85 -16.03
C LEU A 92 -12.15 29.12 -15.45
N TYR A 93 -12.04 30.22 -16.18
CA TYR A 93 -12.73 31.47 -15.89
C TYR A 93 -13.56 31.87 -17.10
N SER A 94 -14.87 32.06 -16.92
CA SER A 94 -15.72 32.60 -17.97
C SER A 94 -15.82 34.11 -17.90
N HIS A 95 -15.93 34.73 -19.07
CA HIS A 95 -16.09 36.15 -19.27
C HIS A 95 -17.36 36.41 -20.08
N ALA A 96 -18.05 37.49 -19.75
CA ALA A 96 -19.24 37.95 -20.47
C ALA A 96 -19.03 39.41 -20.86
N VAL A 97 -19.07 39.69 -22.17
CA VAL A 97 -18.78 41.02 -22.72
C VAL A 97 -19.84 41.48 -23.72
N LEU A 98 -19.99 42.79 -23.91
CA LEU A 98 -20.79 43.36 -25.00
C LEU A 98 -20.04 43.30 -26.34
N ALA A 99 -20.73 43.68 -27.42
CA ALA A 99 -20.14 43.80 -28.76
C ALA A 99 -18.91 44.74 -28.82
N ASN A 100 -18.87 45.75 -27.95
CA ASN A 100 -17.75 46.70 -27.84
C ASN A 100 -16.61 46.19 -26.93
N GLY A 101 -16.70 44.96 -26.41
CA GLY A 101 -15.71 44.34 -25.53
C GLY A 101 -15.80 44.75 -24.06
N GLN A 102 -16.76 45.61 -23.66
CA GLN A 102 -16.93 45.96 -22.25
C GLN A 102 -17.46 44.75 -21.45
N PRO A 103 -16.82 44.38 -20.32
CA PRO A 103 -17.32 43.33 -19.45
C PRO A 103 -18.66 43.73 -18.81
N VAL A 104 -19.60 42.80 -18.75
CA VAL A 104 -20.93 43.01 -18.15
C VAL A 104 -21.12 42.26 -16.83
N GLU A 105 -20.25 41.30 -16.56
CA GLU A 105 -20.19 40.52 -15.34
C GLU A 105 -18.72 40.40 -14.92
N ASP A 106 -18.46 40.23 -13.64
CA ASP A 106 -17.14 39.84 -13.18
C ASP A 106 -16.80 38.41 -13.68
N PRO A 107 -15.51 38.11 -13.97
CA PRO A 107 -15.11 36.78 -14.36
C PRO A 107 -15.53 35.74 -13.32
N MET A 108 -16.06 34.62 -13.80
CA MET A 108 -16.65 33.59 -12.95
C MET A 108 -15.83 32.31 -13.03
N GLU A 109 -15.40 31.79 -11.88
CA GLU A 109 -14.66 30.53 -11.80
C GLU A 109 -15.56 29.33 -12.11
N ILE A 110 -15.05 28.43 -12.93
CA ILE A 110 -15.69 27.17 -13.31
C ILE A 110 -14.73 26.05 -12.99
N ILE A 111 -15.18 25.16 -12.12
CA ILE A 111 -14.46 23.93 -11.80
C ILE A 111 -15.12 22.80 -12.57
N ILE A 112 -14.32 22.13 -13.42
CA ILE A 112 -14.73 20.89 -14.08
C ILE A 112 -14.01 19.75 -13.39
N THR A 113 -14.76 18.80 -12.85
CA THR A 113 -14.26 17.58 -12.25
C THR A 113 -14.46 16.44 -13.24
N VAL A 114 -13.38 15.73 -13.57
CA VAL A 114 -13.46 14.52 -14.37
C VAL A 114 -13.87 13.38 -13.43
N THR A 115 -15.02 12.76 -13.69
CA THR A 115 -15.52 11.67 -12.84
C THR A 115 -15.01 10.34 -13.34
N ASP A 116 -14.50 9.58 -12.39
CA ASP A 116 -13.88 8.27 -12.57
C ASP A 116 -14.80 7.26 -13.28
N GLN A 117 -14.21 6.46 -14.17
CA GLN A 117 -14.79 5.24 -14.71
C GLN A 117 -13.87 4.06 -14.39
N ASN A 118 -14.45 2.88 -14.22
CA ASN A 118 -13.66 1.67 -13.98
C ASN A 118 -13.08 1.14 -15.30
N ASP A 119 -11.98 1.74 -15.76
CA ASP A 119 -11.28 1.33 -16.98
C ASP A 119 -9.83 0.91 -16.78
N ASN A 120 -9.29 1.08 -15.57
CA ASN A 120 -8.02 0.48 -15.19
C ASN A 120 -8.27 -0.82 -14.43
N ARG A 121 -7.42 -1.82 -14.67
CA ARG A 121 -7.46 -3.07 -13.92
C ARG A 121 -6.38 -3.05 -12.84
N PRO A 122 -6.55 -3.82 -11.74
CA PRO A 122 -5.51 -3.92 -10.73
C PRO A 122 -4.20 -4.45 -11.33
N VAL A 123 -3.07 -3.92 -10.88
CA VAL A 123 -1.73 -4.34 -11.32
C VAL A 123 -0.93 -4.76 -10.10
N PHE A 124 -0.47 -6.02 -10.09
CA PHE A 124 0.46 -6.50 -9.06
C PHE A 124 1.83 -5.85 -9.19
N THR A 125 2.47 -5.57 -8.06
CA THR A 125 3.84 -5.03 -8.02
C THR A 125 4.89 -6.02 -8.54
N GLN A 126 4.57 -7.32 -8.53
CA GLN A 126 5.42 -8.41 -8.99
C GLN A 126 4.58 -9.46 -9.72
N ALA A 127 5.15 -10.07 -10.77
CA ALA A 127 4.52 -11.20 -11.43
C ALA A 127 4.58 -12.49 -10.58
N VAL A 128 5.63 -12.62 -9.76
CA VAL A 128 5.86 -13.77 -8.87
C VAL A 128 6.32 -13.28 -7.50
N PHE A 129 5.54 -13.57 -6.46
CA PHE A 129 5.87 -13.34 -5.06
C PHE A 129 6.53 -14.59 -4.47
N HIS A 130 7.53 -14.40 -3.61
CA HIS A 130 8.20 -15.50 -2.92
C HIS A 130 8.05 -15.34 -1.42
N GLY A 131 7.68 -16.43 -0.75
CA GLY A 131 7.66 -16.49 0.71
C GLY A 131 8.18 -17.82 1.21
N SER A 132 8.43 -17.88 2.51
CA SER A 132 8.79 -19.10 3.21
C SER A 132 7.96 -19.25 4.46
N VAL A 133 7.72 -20.50 4.84
CA VAL A 133 7.01 -20.84 6.07
C VAL A 133 7.65 -22.08 6.67
N LEU A 134 7.76 -22.12 7.99
CA LEU A 134 8.22 -23.33 8.66
C LEU A 134 7.17 -24.44 8.52
N GLU A 135 7.63 -25.67 8.38
CA GLU A 135 6.77 -26.82 8.62
C GLU A 135 6.21 -26.80 10.05
N GLY A 136 5.07 -27.46 10.24
CA GLY A 136 4.37 -27.42 11.54
C GLY A 136 3.84 -26.05 11.96
N ALA A 137 3.96 -25.01 11.10
CA ALA A 137 3.36 -23.70 11.35
C ALA A 137 1.86 -23.81 11.63
N LYS A 138 1.40 -23.04 12.62
CA LYS A 138 0.00 -23.06 13.06
C LYS A 138 -0.87 -22.24 12.10
N PRO A 139 -2.17 -22.57 11.99
CA PRO A 139 -3.13 -21.69 11.34
C PRO A 139 -3.03 -20.24 11.86
N GLY A 140 -3.05 -19.28 10.95
CA GLY A 140 -2.87 -17.86 11.23
C GLY A 140 -1.43 -17.35 11.10
N THR A 141 -0.42 -18.23 10.99
CA THR A 141 0.97 -17.80 10.75
C THR A 141 1.07 -17.05 9.41
N SER A 142 1.53 -15.80 9.45
CA SER A 142 1.81 -14.96 8.28
C SER A 142 2.96 -15.55 7.45
N VAL A 143 2.81 -15.53 6.12
CA VAL A 143 3.78 -16.09 5.17
C VAL A 143 4.40 -15.00 4.31
N LEU A 144 3.56 -14.24 3.59
CA LEU A 144 3.99 -13.14 2.74
C LEU A 144 2.83 -12.16 2.57
N GLN A 145 3.11 -10.95 2.09
CA GLN A 145 2.09 -9.98 1.72
C GLN A 145 2.20 -9.67 0.23
N VAL A 146 1.09 -9.78 -0.48
CA VAL A 146 1.00 -9.41 -1.90
C VAL A 146 0.45 -8.00 -2.02
N LEU A 147 0.84 -7.30 -3.08
CA LEU A 147 0.39 -5.94 -3.33
C LEU A 147 0.01 -5.78 -4.80
N ALA A 148 -1.19 -5.29 -5.03
CA ALA A 148 -1.66 -4.76 -6.29
C ALA A 148 -2.24 -3.35 -6.08
N THR A 149 -2.11 -2.53 -7.11
CA THR A 149 -2.66 -1.17 -7.13
C THR A 149 -3.55 -1.01 -8.34
N ASP A 150 -4.64 -0.26 -8.16
CA ASP A 150 -5.48 0.20 -9.25
C ASP A 150 -5.30 1.72 -9.41
N ALA A 151 -5.37 2.21 -10.65
CA ALA A 151 -5.19 3.62 -10.94
C ALA A 151 -6.49 4.42 -10.73
N ASP A 152 -7.64 3.75 -10.78
CA ASP A 152 -8.97 4.33 -10.61
C ASP A 152 -9.19 4.89 -9.18
N ASP A 153 -10.20 5.73 -9.01
CA ASP A 153 -10.49 6.39 -7.74
C ASP A 153 -10.96 5.38 -6.69
N ALA A 154 -10.12 5.14 -5.67
CA ALA A 154 -10.40 4.29 -4.52
C ALA A 154 -10.99 5.04 -3.31
N VAL A 155 -11.12 6.37 -3.38
CA VAL A 155 -11.52 7.25 -2.26
C VAL A 155 -12.98 7.65 -2.39
N ASN A 156 -13.36 8.18 -3.56
CA ASN A 156 -14.74 8.62 -3.81
C ASN A 156 -15.57 7.56 -4.53
N SER A 157 -14.93 6.51 -5.03
CA SER A 157 -15.56 5.38 -5.70
C SER A 157 -14.93 4.05 -5.23
N ASN A 158 -15.55 2.93 -5.59
CA ASN A 158 -14.98 1.60 -5.34
C ASN A 158 -14.15 1.08 -6.53
N ASN A 159 -14.03 1.86 -7.61
CA ASN A 159 -13.38 1.45 -8.85
C ASN A 159 -11.89 1.18 -8.62
N GLY A 160 -11.23 1.95 -7.75
CA GLY A 160 -9.84 1.67 -7.37
C GLY A 160 -9.64 0.72 -6.18
N VAL A 161 -10.71 0.23 -5.55
CA VAL A 161 -10.61 -0.56 -4.30
C VAL A 161 -10.33 -2.03 -4.62
N VAL A 162 -9.08 -2.43 -4.42
CA VAL A 162 -8.60 -3.79 -4.69
C VAL A 162 -8.99 -4.78 -3.59
N SER A 163 -9.49 -5.94 -4.01
CA SER A 163 -9.78 -7.11 -3.19
C SER A 163 -8.98 -8.33 -3.66
N TYR A 164 -8.39 -9.06 -2.71
CA TYR A 164 -7.53 -10.22 -2.99
C TYR A 164 -8.22 -11.56 -2.74
N SER A 165 -7.88 -12.56 -3.55
CA SER A 165 -8.31 -13.96 -3.34
C SER A 165 -7.26 -14.96 -3.87
N ILE A 166 -7.31 -16.20 -3.37
CA ILE A 166 -6.55 -17.32 -3.92
C ILE A 166 -7.49 -18.10 -4.84
N LEU A 167 -7.13 -18.23 -6.12
CA LEU A 167 -7.90 -18.99 -7.11
C LEU A 167 -7.57 -20.47 -7.05
N SER A 168 -6.29 -20.80 -6.93
CA SER A 168 -5.82 -22.18 -6.91
C SER A 168 -4.55 -22.33 -6.09
N GLN A 169 -4.33 -23.55 -5.60
CA GLN A 169 -3.13 -23.98 -4.88
C GLN A 169 -2.61 -25.26 -5.53
N VAL A 170 -1.33 -25.28 -5.87
CA VAL A 170 -0.64 -26.47 -6.35
C VAL A 170 0.59 -26.74 -5.49
N PRO A 171 0.74 -27.94 -4.90
CA PRO A 171 -0.19 -29.08 -4.94
C PRO A 171 -1.38 -28.91 -3.97
N GLU A 172 -2.47 -29.63 -4.21
CA GLU A 172 -3.64 -29.73 -3.32
C GLU A 172 -3.42 -30.69 -2.13
N LYS A 173 -2.16 -30.96 -1.77
CA LYS A 173 -1.76 -31.84 -0.67
C LYS A 173 -1.25 -31.01 0.51
N PRO A 174 -1.34 -31.50 1.76
CA PRO A 174 -2.12 -32.67 2.17
C PRO A 174 -3.64 -32.47 2.00
N LYS A 175 -4.09 -31.22 1.86
CA LYS A 175 -5.46 -30.81 1.54
C LYS A 175 -5.45 -29.56 0.65
N PRO A 176 -6.52 -29.26 -0.09
CA PRO A 176 -6.68 -27.94 -0.71
C PRO A 176 -6.86 -26.86 0.36
N GLY A 177 -6.47 -25.62 0.04
CA GLY A 177 -6.66 -24.48 0.94
C GLY A 177 -5.75 -24.49 2.17
N MET A 178 -4.50 -24.92 2.02
CA MET A 178 -3.47 -24.82 3.07
C MET A 178 -3.15 -23.37 3.43
N PHE A 179 -3.44 -22.43 2.51
CA PHE A 179 -3.22 -21.00 2.68
C PHE A 179 -4.52 -20.23 2.47
N THR A 180 -4.63 -19.11 3.18
CA THR A 180 -5.68 -18.10 2.99
C THR A 180 -5.04 -16.75 2.74
N ILE A 181 -5.78 -15.84 2.12
CA ILE A 181 -5.36 -14.46 1.88
C ILE A 181 -6.38 -13.50 2.46
N ASN A 182 -5.90 -12.48 3.18
CA ASN A 182 -6.76 -11.40 3.61
C ASN A 182 -7.17 -10.55 2.41
N SER A 183 -8.47 -10.38 2.21
CA SER A 183 -9.02 -9.73 1.02
C SER A 183 -8.70 -8.24 0.91
N SER A 184 -8.40 -7.54 2.01
CA SER A 184 -8.08 -6.09 1.96
C SER A 184 -6.59 -5.80 2.08
N SER A 185 -5.83 -6.60 2.83
CA SER A 185 -4.40 -6.35 3.05
C SER A 185 -3.46 -7.15 2.14
N GLY A 186 -3.97 -8.19 1.46
CA GLY A 186 -3.14 -9.10 0.67
C GLY A 186 -2.21 -9.99 1.51
N LEU A 187 -2.40 -10.05 2.83
CA LEU A 187 -1.61 -10.91 3.71
C LEU A 187 -1.99 -12.37 3.48
N VAL A 188 -1.03 -13.18 3.03
CA VAL A 188 -1.15 -14.63 2.91
C VAL A 188 -0.70 -15.27 4.22
N SER A 189 -1.54 -16.16 4.76
CA SER A 189 -1.29 -16.87 6.01
C SER A 189 -1.64 -18.36 5.88
N VAL A 190 -1.08 -19.18 6.76
CA VAL A 190 -1.44 -20.59 6.89
C VAL A 190 -2.90 -20.71 7.32
N ALA A 191 -3.70 -21.51 6.61
CA ALA A 191 -5.10 -21.75 6.93
C ALA A 191 -5.30 -23.08 7.65
N GLU A 192 -4.58 -24.12 7.23
CA GLU A 192 -4.70 -25.48 7.76
C GLU A 192 -3.35 -25.99 8.29
N PRO A 193 -3.34 -26.78 9.38
CA PRO A 193 -2.12 -27.42 9.85
C PRO A 193 -1.67 -28.55 8.92
N GLY A 194 -0.41 -28.96 9.01
CA GLY A 194 0.12 -30.13 8.29
C GLY A 194 1.06 -29.80 7.13
N LEU A 195 1.64 -28.60 7.12
CA LEU A 195 2.81 -28.30 6.30
C LEU A 195 3.98 -29.19 6.76
N VAL A 196 4.55 -29.96 5.83
CA VAL A 196 5.68 -30.87 6.05
C VAL A 196 6.63 -30.69 4.88
N ALA A 197 7.87 -30.29 5.16
CA ALA A 197 8.82 -29.90 4.11
C ALA A 197 9.22 -31.08 3.22
N GLU A 198 9.38 -32.27 3.80
CA GLU A 198 9.75 -33.49 3.06
C GLU A 198 8.62 -33.98 2.14
N ALA A 199 7.36 -33.70 2.49
CA ALA A 199 6.21 -34.13 1.70
C ALA A 199 5.87 -33.13 0.59
N VAL A 200 5.83 -31.83 0.93
CA VAL A 200 5.55 -30.74 -0.02
C VAL A 200 6.50 -29.58 0.30
N PRO A 201 7.64 -29.48 -0.39
CA PRO A 201 8.65 -28.45 -0.11
C PRO A 201 8.28 -27.07 -0.67
N GLU A 202 7.34 -27.00 -1.62
CA GLU A 202 6.91 -25.75 -2.22
C GLU A 202 5.44 -25.81 -2.63
N TYR A 203 4.73 -24.71 -2.40
CA TYR A 203 3.39 -24.45 -2.90
C TYR A 203 3.43 -23.29 -3.88
N THR A 204 2.72 -23.43 -4.99
CA THR A 204 2.44 -22.36 -5.94
C THR A 204 0.97 -22.00 -5.83
N LEU A 205 0.68 -20.76 -5.45
CA LEU A 205 -0.67 -20.21 -5.41
C LEU A 205 -0.89 -19.32 -6.63
N GLU A 206 -2.01 -19.48 -7.29
CA GLU A 206 -2.51 -18.49 -8.24
C GLU A 206 -3.37 -17.50 -7.45
N ILE A 207 -2.89 -16.27 -7.33
CA ILE A 207 -3.56 -15.19 -6.60
C ILE A 207 -4.25 -14.24 -7.58
N GLN A 208 -5.37 -13.67 -7.16
CA GLN A 208 -6.14 -12.70 -7.92
C GLN A 208 -6.29 -11.40 -7.13
N ALA A 209 -6.10 -10.29 -7.83
CA ALA A 209 -6.55 -8.97 -7.40
C ALA A 209 -7.72 -8.56 -8.30
N ALA A 210 -8.78 -8.06 -7.70
CA ALA A 210 -9.96 -7.59 -8.41
C ALA A 210 -10.51 -6.32 -7.78
N ASP A 211 -10.85 -5.33 -8.59
CA ASP A 211 -11.42 -4.07 -8.11
C ASP A 211 -12.93 -4.17 -7.79
N SER A 212 -13.55 -3.04 -7.46
CA SER A 212 -15.00 -2.93 -7.21
C SER A 212 -15.48 -3.92 -6.14
N GLY A 213 -14.66 -4.12 -5.10
CA GLY A 213 -14.93 -5.09 -4.05
C GLY A 213 -14.80 -6.56 -4.48
N GLY A 214 -14.04 -6.84 -5.55
CA GLY A 214 -13.75 -8.19 -6.04
C GLY A 214 -14.60 -8.64 -7.24
N TYR A 215 -15.47 -7.77 -7.77
CA TYR A 215 -16.40 -8.11 -8.84
C TYR A 215 -16.06 -7.48 -10.19
N GLY A 216 -15.18 -6.48 -10.22
CA GLY A 216 -14.84 -5.75 -11.44
C GLY A 216 -13.68 -6.37 -12.23
N LEU A 217 -12.79 -5.52 -12.75
CA LEU A 217 -11.64 -5.95 -13.54
C LEU A 217 -10.66 -6.71 -12.65
N ARG A 218 -9.91 -7.61 -13.27
CA ARG A 218 -9.10 -8.62 -12.55
C ARG A 218 -7.72 -8.75 -13.14
N ALA A 219 -6.77 -9.05 -12.27
CA ALA A 219 -5.44 -9.50 -12.63
C ALA A 219 -5.04 -10.71 -11.77
N THR A 220 -4.11 -11.50 -12.29
CA THR A 220 -3.55 -12.65 -11.59
C THR A 220 -2.04 -12.53 -11.47
N ALA A 221 -1.50 -13.13 -10.41
CA ALA A 221 -0.08 -13.28 -10.18
C ALA A 221 0.19 -14.64 -9.53
N THR A 222 1.46 -15.00 -9.40
CA THR A 222 1.87 -16.26 -8.76
C THR A 222 2.50 -15.97 -7.40
N ALA A 223 2.17 -16.75 -6.37
CA ALA A 223 2.89 -16.76 -5.11
C ALA A 223 3.54 -18.13 -4.87
N ARG A 224 4.87 -18.18 -4.75
CA ARG A 224 5.64 -19.38 -4.45
C ARG A 224 6.03 -19.39 -2.97
N ILE A 225 5.55 -20.38 -2.24
CA ILE A 225 5.78 -20.52 -0.80
C ILE A 225 6.62 -21.75 -0.58
N ARG A 226 7.86 -21.57 -0.10
CA ARG A 226 8.72 -22.67 0.30
C ARG A 226 8.42 -23.10 1.72
N VAL A 227 8.20 -24.39 1.92
CA VAL A 227 8.13 -24.99 3.27
C VAL A 227 9.55 -25.32 3.69
N GLN A 228 10.00 -24.68 4.74
CA GLN A 228 11.29 -24.96 5.35
C GLN A 228 11.08 -26.06 6.38
N ALA A 229 11.90 -27.11 6.30
CA ALA A 229 12.00 -28.07 7.40
C ALA A 229 12.33 -27.28 8.66
N ASP A 230 11.78 -27.69 9.80
CA ASP A 230 12.27 -27.19 11.06
C ASP A 230 13.72 -27.68 11.12
N GLY A 231 14.67 -26.77 10.89
CA GLY A 231 16.10 -27.04 10.88
C GLY A 231 16.64 -27.56 12.21
N MET A 232 15.77 -27.97 13.13
CA MET A 232 16.03 -29.00 14.13
C MET A 232 16.32 -30.36 13.47
N SER A 233 17.38 -30.41 12.66
CA SER A 233 18.39 -31.44 12.89
C SER A 233 18.61 -31.56 14.40
N GLU A 234 18.79 -32.77 14.93
CA GLU A 234 19.20 -32.98 16.33
C GLU A 234 20.60 -32.39 16.59
N VAL A 235 20.69 -31.07 16.55
CA VAL A 235 21.87 -30.24 16.79
C VAL A 235 21.36 -29.04 17.58
N GLY A 236 21.35 -29.22 18.90
CA GLY A 236 21.11 -28.16 19.87
C GLY A 236 19.65 -28.02 20.30
N LYS A 237 19.19 -28.89 21.21
CA LYS A 237 18.20 -28.45 22.20
C LYS A 237 18.73 -27.12 22.75
N GLY A 238 17.99 -26.04 22.60
CA GLY A 238 18.41 -24.68 22.94
C GLY A 238 17.19 -23.88 23.36
N THR A 239 17.30 -23.08 24.41
CA THR A 239 16.15 -22.44 25.06
C THR A 239 15.96 -20.98 24.66
N LEU A 240 16.93 -20.36 23.98
CA LEU A 240 16.87 -18.95 23.56
C LEU A 240 17.14 -18.79 22.07
N THR A 241 16.20 -18.19 21.35
CA THR A 241 16.29 -17.88 19.92
C THR A 241 16.04 -16.38 19.66
N THR A 242 16.52 -15.87 18.53
CA THR A 242 16.27 -14.50 18.07
C THR A 242 15.98 -14.47 16.57
N HIS A 243 15.24 -13.47 16.14
CA HIS A 243 14.93 -13.18 14.74
C HIS A 243 15.02 -11.67 14.53
N VAL A 244 15.80 -11.25 13.53
CA VAL A 244 16.12 -9.86 13.25
C VAL A 244 15.66 -9.50 11.85
N LEU A 245 14.80 -8.49 11.74
CA LEU A 245 14.28 -8.00 10.47
C LEU A 245 14.75 -6.57 10.21
N ASN A 246 15.18 -6.31 8.98
CA ASN A 246 15.50 -4.99 8.48
C ASN A 246 14.23 -4.33 7.92
N THR A 247 13.68 -3.36 8.64
CA THR A 247 12.44 -2.69 8.23
C THR A 247 12.63 -1.66 7.13
N ALA A 248 13.86 -1.22 6.86
CA ALA A 248 14.14 -0.30 5.75
C ALA A 248 14.03 -1.01 4.38
N THR A 249 14.33 -2.31 4.34
CA THR A 249 14.27 -3.13 3.11
C THR A 249 13.11 -4.12 3.10
N GLY A 250 12.51 -4.40 4.27
CA GLY A 250 11.51 -5.45 4.43
C GLY A 250 12.09 -6.87 4.41
N LEU A 251 13.42 -7.01 4.40
CA LEU A 251 14.12 -8.29 4.35
C LEU A 251 14.68 -8.69 5.73
N PRO A 252 14.98 -9.99 5.94
CA PRO A 252 15.71 -10.41 7.12
C PRO A 252 17.11 -9.81 7.20
N ALA A 253 17.56 -9.46 8.42
CA ALA A 253 18.86 -8.88 8.64
C ALA A 253 19.93 -9.98 8.71
N ALA A 254 20.33 -10.52 7.56
CA ALA A 254 21.30 -11.61 7.47
C ALA A 254 22.74 -11.17 7.80
N GLY A 255 23.50 -12.02 8.49
CA GLY A 255 24.91 -11.80 8.84
C GLY A 255 25.17 -10.91 10.06
N LEU A 256 24.14 -10.40 10.72
CA LEU A 256 24.24 -9.57 11.92
C LEU A 256 24.79 -10.38 13.10
N VAL A 257 25.78 -9.84 13.81
CA VAL A 257 26.39 -10.50 14.97
C VAL A 257 25.52 -10.31 16.21
N VAL A 258 25.25 -11.40 16.91
CA VAL A 258 24.50 -11.43 18.17
C VAL A 258 25.32 -12.13 19.25
N ARG A 259 25.47 -11.47 20.40
CA ARG A 259 26.15 -12.02 21.58
C ARG A 259 25.18 -12.19 22.74
N LEU A 260 25.28 -13.29 23.46
CA LEU A 260 24.54 -13.55 24.69
C LEU A 260 25.48 -13.42 25.89
N ALA A 261 25.05 -12.70 26.92
CA ALA A 261 25.74 -12.64 28.20
C ALA A 261 24.78 -12.84 29.38
N GLN A 262 25.31 -13.33 30.51
CA GLN A 262 24.59 -13.44 31.78
C GLN A 262 25.23 -12.53 32.84
N LEU A 263 24.39 -11.90 33.66
CA LEU A 263 24.83 -11.08 34.79
C LEU A 263 25.36 -11.98 35.93
N GLN A 264 26.56 -11.71 36.43
CA GLN A 264 27.13 -12.37 37.60
C GLN A 264 26.65 -11.69 38.89
N GLU A 265 26.17 -12.47 39.86
CA GLU A 265 25.83 -11.95 41.21
C GLU A 265 26.87 -12.39 42.26
N PRO A 266 27.32 -11.50 43.16
CA PRO A 266 26.93 -10.09 43.31
C PRO A 266 27.81 -9.12 42.49
N GLY A 267 27.22 -8.37 41.55
CA GLY A 267 27.92 -7.28 40.84
C GLY A 267 27.33 -6.93 39.46
N PRO A 268 27.79 -5.85 38.81
CA PRO A 268 27.35 -5.49 37.45
C PRO A 268 28.18 -6.16 36.34
N GLN A 269 28.84 -7.29 36.64
CA GLN A 269 29.72 -7.96 35.68
C GLN A 269 28.92 -8.91 34.77
N TRP A 270 29.14 -8.81 33.46
CA TRP A 270 28.52 -9.68 32.45
C TRP A 270 29.51 -10.74 31.99
N THR A 271 29.07 -12.00 31.93
CA THR A 271 29.83 -13.12 31.34
C THR A 271 29.24 -13.42 29.98
N GLU A 272 30.03 -13.30 28.92
CA GLU A 272 29.62 -13.76 27.59
C GLU A 272 29.49 -15.28 27.60
N LEU A 273 28.34 -15.77 27.13
CA LEU A 273 28.00 -17.19 27.07
C LEU A 273 28.10 -17.73 25.64
N ALA A 274 27.73 -16.92 24.65
CA ALA A 274 27.72 -17.34 23.25
C ALA A 274 27.77 -16.13 22.31
N GLN A 275 28.27 -16.37 21.09
CA GLN A 275 28.19 -15.46 19.95
C GLN A 275 27.72 -16.24 18.73
N SER A 276 26.88 -15.62 17.91
CA SER A 276 26.41 -16.18 16.63
C SER A 276 26.17 -15.08 15.60
N HIS A 277 25.88 -15.48 14.38
CA HIS A 277 25.42 -14.61 13.30
C HIS A 277 23.99 -14.98 12.92
N THR A 278 23.22 -14.00 12.46
CA THR A 278 21.94 -14.27 11.84
C THR A 278 22.13 -14.93 10.47
N ASP A 279 21.31 -15.94 10.17
CA ASP A 279 21.29 -16.64 8.88
C ASP A 279 20.57 -15.83 7.79
N ALA A 280 20.36 -16.43 6.61
CA ALA A 280 19.68 -15.78 5.49
C ALA A 280 18.24 -15.35 5.81
N ASP A 281 17.61 -15.98 6.81
CA ASP A 281 16.27 -15.66 7.30
C ASP A 281 16.33 -14.75 8.54
N GLY A 282 17.49 -14.15 8.85
CA GLY A 282 17.65 -13.20 9.95
C GLY A 282 17.62 -13.87 11.33
N ARG A 283 17.76 -15.19 11.43
CA ARG A 283 17.64 -15.94 12.68
C ARG A 283 18.99 -16.40 13.19
N CYS A 284 19.14 -16.49 14.51
CA CYS A 284 20.30 -17.17 15.09
C CYS A 284 19.94 -18.59 15.52
N GLN A 285 20.91 -19.50 15.33
CA GLN A 285 20.94 -20.77 16.04
C GLN A 285 20.82 -20.54 17.56
N PRO A 286 20.28 -21.49 18.33
CA PRO A 286 20.05 -21.27 19.76
C PRO A 286 21.30 -20.84 20.51
N LEU A 287 21.24 -19.67 21.13
CA LEU A 287 22.39 -19.05 21.82
C LEU A 287 22.59 -19.59 23.25
N LEU A 288 21.64 -20.36 23.76
CA LEU A 288 21.66 -20.91 25.11
C LEU A 288 21.26 -22.39 25.08
N ALA A 289 22.18 -23.28 25.42
CA ALA A 289 21.87 -24.69 25.61
C ALA A 289 21.03 -24.88 26.89
N PRO A 290 20.11 -25.85 26.98
CA PRO A 290 19.26 -26.12 28.14
C PRO A 290 20.08 -26.40 29.39
N GLU A 291 21.26 -27.00 29.21
CA GLU A 291 22.18 -27.36 30.28
C GLU A 291 22.84 -26.12 30.91
N GLN A 292 22.93 -25.03 30.14
CA GLN A 292 23.46 -23.73 30.55
C GLN A 292 22.35 -22.78 31.01
N ALA A 293 21.09 -23.05 30.66
CA ALA A 293 19.96 -22.24 31.05
C ALA A 293 19.75 -22.28 32.56
N LYS A 294 19.88 -21.12 33.19
CA LYS A 294 19.63 -20.91 34.62
C LYS A 294 18.74 -19.69 34.82
N ALA A 295 18.00 -19.65 35.91
CA ALA A 295 17.25 -18.46 36.27
C ALA A 295 18.25 -17.30 36.54
N GLY A 296 17.93 -16.11 36.07
CA GLY A 296 18.82 -14.95 36.19
C GLY A 296 18.60 -13.90 35.11
N THR A 297 19.44 -12.87 35.12
CA THR A 297 19.37 -11.76 34.16
C THR A 297 20.37 -11.98 33.02
N TYR A 298 19.87 -11.85 31.79
CA TYR A 298 20.62 -12.06 30.55
C TYR A 298 20.54 -10.82 29.67
N LYS A 299 21.50 -10.72 28.75
CA LYS A 299 21.60 -9.65 27.78
C LYS A 299 21.91 -10.20 26.40
N LEU A 300 21.11 -9.83 25.42
CA LEU A 300 21.46 -9.96 24.01
C LEU A 300 22.05 -8.64 23.52
N HIS A 301 23.22 -8.71 22.90
CA HIS A 301 23.92 -7.58 22.29
C HIS A 301 23.97 -7.79 20.78
N PHE A 302 23.44 -6.83 20.02
CA PHE A 302 23.33 -6.88 18.57
C PHE A 302 24.25 -5.82 17.95
N GLU A 303 25.24 -6.25 17.17
CA GLU A 303 26.27 -5.38 16.56
C GLU A 303 25.71 -4.68 15.29
N THR A 304 24.83 -3.70 15.49
CA THR A 304 24.13 -3.04 14.37
C THR A 304 25.06 -2.20 13.51
N ALA A 305 26.06 -1.52 14.08
CA ALA A 305 26.98 -0.68 13.30
C ALA A 305 27.71 -1.46 12.20
N GLU A 306 28.30 -2.62 12.54
CA GLU A 306 29.03 -3.45 11.58
C GLU A 306 28.11 -3.98 10.48
N TYR A 307 26.89 -4.38 10.85
CA TYR A 307 25.88 -4.82 9.89
C TYR A 307 25.53 -3.74 8.86
N TRP A 308 25.24 -2.52 9.32
CA TRP A 308 24.90 -1.41 8.41
C TRP A 308 26.10 -0.97 7.57
N GLN A 309 27.30 -0.94 8.16
CA GLN A 309 28.53 -0.65 7.42
C GLN A 309 28.79 -1.67 6.30
N GLY A 310 28.50 -2.95 6.54
CA GLY A 310 28.58 -4.01 5.53
C GLY A 310 27.61 -3.82 4.36
N LEU A 311 26.50 -3.11 4.57
CA LEU A 311 25.54 -2.73 3.54
C LEU A 311 25.83 -1.38 2.88
N GLY A 312 26.92 -0.70 3.27
CA GLY A 312 27.27 0.62 2.76
C GLY A 312 26.43 1.76 3.34
N ASP A 313 25.78 1.54 4.48
CA ASP A 313 24.96 2.53 5.18
C ASP A 313 25.56 2.87 6.57
N THR A 314 25.01 3.88 7.23
CA THR A 314 25.39 4.27 8.60
C THR A 314 24.28 3.97 9.59
N SER A 315 24.64 3.56 10.79
CA SER A 315 23.68 3.35 11.87
C SER A 315 23.71 4.49 12.87
N PHE A 316 22.55 4.95 13.29
CA PHE A 316 22.41 5.87 14.43
C PHE A 316 22.70 5.16 15.76
N TYR A 317 22.39 3.86 15.85
CA TYR A 317 22.64 3.05 17.04
C TYR A 317 23.86 2.17 16.80
N PRO A 318 24.96 2.36 17.55
CA PRO A 318 26.18 1.59 17.32
C PRO A 318 25.96 0.09 17.60
N PHE A 319 25.08 -0.21 18.55
CA PHE A 319 24.60 -1.54 18.89
C PHE A 319 23.21 -1.42 19.54
N VAL A 320 22.53 -2.56 19.69
CA VAL A 320 21.29 -2.66 20.46
C VAL A 320 21.47 -3.68 21.57
N GLU A 321 21.04 -3.36 22.79
CA GLU A 321 21.04 -4.30 23.91
C GLU A 321 19.63 -4.58 24.40
N VAL A 322 19.28 -5.86 24.54
CA VAL A 322 18.03 -6.31 25.13
C VAL A 322 18.33 -7.10 26.38
N ILE A 323 17.96 -6.54 27.53
CA ILE A 323 18.15 -7.17 28.85
C ILE A 323 16.83 -7.81 29.27
N PHE A 324 16.87 -9.07 29.71
CA PHE A 324 15.69 -9.84 30.09
C PHE A 324 16.02 -10.80 31.24
N ILE A 325 14.96 -11.28 31.92
CA ILE A 325 15.08 -12.20 33.03
C ILE A 325 14.52 -13.57 32.60
N ILE A 326 15.31 -14.61 32.81
CA ILE A 326 14.84 -15.99 32.72
C ILE A 326 14.39 -16.42 34.11
N THR A 327 13.11 -16.76 34.28
CA THR A 327 12.56 -17.28 35.54
C THR A 327 12.37 -18.80 35.50
N ASP A 328 11.99 -19.34 34.34
CA ASP A 328 11.90 -20.78 34.07
C ASP A 328 12.92 -21.19 33.00
N PRO A 329 14.02 -21.87 33.38
CA PRO A 329 15.04 -22.32 32.43
C PRO A 329 14.55 -23.35 31.40
N ALA A 330 13.43 -24.04 31.66
CA ALA A 330 12.85 -24.99 30.73
C ALA A 330 12.00 -24.32 29.64
N GLN A 331 11.65 -23.04 29.81
CA GLN A 331 10.85 -22.29 28.86
C GLN A 331 11.65 -21.98 27.59
N LYS A 332 11.02 -22.19 26.42
CA LYS A 332 11.53 -21.67 25.15
C LYS A 332 11.29 -20.16 25.09
N LEU A 333 12.37 -19.40 24.94
CA LEU A 333 12.39 -17.96 24.86
C LEU A 333 12.72 -17.52 23.44
N HIS A 334 12.02 -16.48 23.01
CA HIS A 334 12.23 -15.85 21.72
C HIS A 334 12.30 -14.33 21.91
N VAL A 335 13.41 -13.72 21.50
CA VAL A 335 13.65 -12.28 21.62
C VAL A 335 13.86 -11.71 20.22
N PRO A 336 12.80 -11.23 19.55
CA PRO A 336 12.94 -10.70 18.20
C PRO A 336 13.29 -9.20 18.21
N LEU A 337 13.90 -8.75 17.12
CA LEU A 337 14.34 -7.37 16.94
C LEU A 337 14.00 -6.86 15.54
N LEU A 338 13.35 -5.71 15.45
CA LEU A 338 13.23 -4.95 14.20
C LEU A 338 14.27 -3.84 14.22
N ILE A 339 15.01 -3.67 13.12
CA ILE A 339 16.04 -2.64 12.98
C ILE A 339 15.83 -1.80 11.72
N SER A 340 16.14 -0.52 11.82
CA SER A 340 16.37 0.41 10.72
C SER A 340 17.61 1.26 11.04
N PRO A 341 18.13 2.07 10.10
CA PRO A 341 19.28 2.94 10.38
C PRO A 341 19.06 3.89 11.57
N TYR A 342 17.82 4.28 11.85
CA TYR A 342 17.47 5.29 12.88
C TYR A 342 16.45 4.82 13.92
N SER A 343 16.10 3.54 13.95
CA SER A 343 15.15 3.00 14.93
C SER A 343 15.40 1.52 15.21
N TYR A 344 15.04 1.06 16.40
CA TYR A 344 14.85 -0.36 16.67
C TYR A 344 13.64 -0.58 17.58
N THR A 345 13.05 -1.76 17.52
CA THR A 345 12.00 -2.17 18.46
C THR A 345 12.02 -3.67 18.68
N THR A 346 11.79 -4.10 19.92
CA THR A 346 11.46 -5.49 20.21
C THR A 346 9.95 -5.65 20.13
N TYR A 347 9.49 -6.84 19.73
CA TYR A 347 8.07 -7.15 19.72
C TYR A 347 7.83 -8.51 20.36
N ARG A 348 6.59 -8.75 20.75
CA ARG A 348 6.20 -10.10 21.16
C ARG A 348 5.75 -10.84 19.90
N GLY A 349 6.59 -11.74 19.41
CA GLY A 349 6.14 -12.76 18.46
C GLY A 349 5.05 -13.60 19.13
N SER A 350 3.91 -13.77 18.46
CA SER A 350 2.76 -14.55 18.93
C SER A 350 3.05 -16.03 19.02
#